data_AF-A0A4P9Z1D4-F1
#
_entry.id   AF-A0A4P9Z1D4-F1
#
_cell.length_a   1.000
_cell.length_b   1.000
_cell.length_c   1.000
_cell.angle_alpha   90.00
_cell.angle_beta   90.00
_cell.angle_gamma   90.00
#
_symmetry.space_group_name_H-M   'P 1'
#
loop_
_entity.id
_entity.type
_entity.pdbx_description
1 polymer ?
#
loop_
_entity_poly.entity_id
_entity_poly.type
_entity_poly.pdbx_seq_one_letter_code
_entity_poly.pdbx_strand_id
1 'polypeptide(L)'
;MEDTAGTAQHVGPRYQSKVDTTTPEYKENYAAMQQLVEQLNERLTTEGTYQGKEHHVQRHMQRGQLLARERVELLLDPDSPFLELLPLAGWGQDGMTVGGSMVAGIGLVR
;
A
#
# COMPACT_ATOMS: atom_id res chain seq x y z
N MET A 1 -6.99 -32.17 -27.72
CA MET A 1 -6.28 -30.97 -27.24
C MET A 1 -7.05 -30.50 -26.03
N GLU A 2 -6.67 -31.03 -24.87
CA GLU A 2 -7.32 -30.81 -23.58
C GLU A 2 -6.91 -29.45 -23.03
N ASP A 3 -7.89 -28.55 -22.88
CA ASP A 3 -7.70 -27.32 -22.11
C ASP A 3 -7.89 -27.67 -20.63
N THR A 4 -6.75 -27.89 -19.95
CA THR A 4 -6.69 -28.26 -18.54
C THR A 4 -6.55 -26.99 -17.70
N ALA A 5 -7.60 -26.17 -17.65
CA ALA A 5 -7.69 -25.06 -16.72
C ALA A 5 -8.31 -25.56 -15.41
N GLY A 6 -7.44 -25.98 -14.48
CA GLY A 6 -7.81 -26.39 -13.12
C GLY A 6 -8.58 -25.28 -12.40
N THR A 7 -9.90 -25.37 -12.43
CA THR A 7 -10.77 -24.47 -11.68
C THR A 7 -10.77 -24.95 -10.24
N ALA A 8 -10.17 -24.17 -9.34
CA ALA A 8 -10.23 -24.44 -7.90
C ALA A 8 -11.70 -24.63 -7.49
N GLN A 9 -12.06 -25.86 -7.10
CA GLN A 9 -13.43 -26.18 -6.69
C GLN A 9 -13.73 -25.43 -5.40
N HIS A 10 -14.58 -24.42 -5.48
CA HIS A 10 -15.05 -23.70 -4.30
C HIS A 10 -15.89 -24.64 -3.44
N VAL A 11 -15.46 -24.86 -2.19
CA VAL A 11 -16.19 -25.67 -1.20
C VAL A 11 -17.33 -24.81 -0.63
N GLY A 12 -18.42 -24.64 -1.39
CA GLY A 12 -19.60 -23.88 -0.97
C GLY A 12 -20.46 -23.33 -2.13
N PRO A 13 -21.69 -22.86 -1.84
CA PRO A 13 -22.51 -22.18 -2.84
C PRO A 13 -21.87 -20.84 -3.23
N ARG A 14 -21.64 -20.64 -4.53
CA ARG A 14 -21.08 -19.39 -5.06
C ARG A 14 -22.08 -18.26 -4.87
N TYR A 15 -21.62 -17.15 -4.30
CA TYR A 15 -22.40 -15.90 -4.30
C TYR A 15 -22.57 -15.39 -5.74
N GLN A 16 -23.80 -15.13 -6.14
CA GLN A 16 -24.12 -14.48 -7.40
C GLN A 16 -24.34 -12.99 -7.15
N SER A 17 -23.39 -12.17 -7.62
CA SER A 17 -23.55 -10.72 -7.58
C SER A 17 -24.73 -10.30 -8.45
N LYS A 18 -25.51 -9.32 -7.96
CA LYS A 18 -26.59 -8.67 -8.72
C LYS A 18 -26.12 -7.38 -9.42
N VAL A 19 -24.83 -7.04 -9.29
CA VAL A 19 -24.26 -5.84 -9.90
C VAL A 19 -24.07 -6.08 -11.40
N ASP A 20 -24.65 -5.20 -12.22
CA ASP A 20 -24.43 -5.15 -13.67
C ASP A 20 -23.41 -4.05 -14.02
N THR A 21 -22.25 -4.47 -14.51
CA THR A 21 -21.12 -3.59 -14.81
C THR A 21 -21.28 -2.80 -16.11
N THR A 22 -22.31 -3.10 -16.91
CA THR A 22 -22.54 -2.45 -18.20
C THR A 22 -23.37 -1.16 -18.06
N THR A 23 -24.06 -1.00 -16.93
CA THR A 23 -24.94 0.13 -16.64
C THR A 23 -24.18 1.46 -16.57
N PRO A 24 -24.81 2.59 -16.94
CA PRO A 24 -24.21 3.91 -16.77
C PRO A 24 -23.88 4.22 -15.30
N GLU A 25 -24.78 3.88 -14.38
CA GLU A 25 -24.60 4.10 -12.94
C GLU A 25 -23.34 3.38 -12.40
N TYR A 26 -23.12 2.12 -12.80
CA TYR A 26 -21.90 1.40 -12.41
C TYR A 26 -20.64 2.12 -12.91
N LYS A 27 -20.64 2.58 -14.16
CA LYS A 27 -19.49 3.27 -14.77
C LYS A 27 -19.21 4.61 -14.07
N GLU A 28 -20.24 5.35 -13.71
CA GLU A 28 -20.13 6.60 -12.95
C GLU A 28 -19.56 6.35 -11.55
N ASN A 29 -20.11 5.37 -10.82
CA ASN A 29 -19.62 4.99 -9.50
C ASN A 29 -18.16 4.50 -9.53
N TYR A 30 -17.83 3.68 -10.53
CA TYR A 30 -16.47 3.19 -10.74
C TYR A 30 -15.50 4.34 -11.02
N ALA A 31 -15.86 5.26 -11.92
CA ALA A 31 -15.02 6.41 -12.24
C ALA A 31 -14.80 7.32 -11.03
N ALA A 32 -15.85 7.61 -10.25
CA ALA A 32 -15.75 8.41 -9.04
C ALA A 32 -14.86 7.74 -7.97
N MET A 33 -15.01 6.43 -7.75
CA MET A 33 -14.16 5.70 -6.81
C MET A 33 -12.71 5.66 -7.29
N GLN A 34 -12.48 5.45 -8.58
CA GLN A 34 -11.14 5.40 -9.15
C GLN A 34 -10.37 6.70 -8.91
N GLN A 35 -11.03 7.86 -9.01
CA GLN A 35 -10.42 9.15 -8.68
C GLN A 35 -10.00 9.25 -7.21
N LEU A 36 -10.78 8.69 -6.28
CA LEU A 36 -10.42 8.67 -4.86
C LEU A 36 -9.25 7.73 -4.57
N VAL A 37 -9.22 6.57 -5.23
CA VAL A 37 -8.13 5.60 -5.14
C VAL A 37 -6.82 6.20 -5.67
N GLU A 38 -6.88 6.92 -6.79
CA GLU A 38 -5.72 7.60 -7.35
C GLU A 38 -5.18 8.68 -6.40
N GLN A 39 -6.05 9.52 -5.83
CA GLN A 39 -5.65 10.50 -4.81
C GLN A 39 -5.05 9.84 -3.56
N LEU A 40 -5.58 8.70 -3.13
CA LEU A 40 -5.03 7.95 -2.01
C LEU A 40 -3.62 7.43 -2.36
N ASN A 41 -3.46 6.81 -3.52
CA ASN A 41 -2.18 6.28 -3.97
C ASN A 41 -1.12 7.38 -4.13
N GLU A 42 -1.49 8.53 -4.70
CA GLU A 42 -0.61 9.69 -4.80
C GLU A 42 -0.10 10.09 -3.41
N ARG A 43 -0.99 10.27 -2.44
CA ARG A 43 -0.61 10.62 -1.05
C ARG A 43 0.25 9.56 -0.38
N LEU A 44 -0.06 8.28 -0.60
CA LEU A 44 0.74 7.18 -0.06
C LEU A 44 2.18 7.22 -0.59
N THR A 45 2.34 7.41 -1.90
CA THR A 45 3.65 7.44 -2.59
C THR A 45 4.43 8.74 -2.43
N THR A 46 3.81 9.79 -1.92
CA THR A 46 4.45 11.10 -1.69
C THR A 46 4.63 11.33 -0.20
N GLU A 47 3.55 11.66 0.50
CA GLU A 47 3.54 12.01 1.92
C GLU A 47 3.79 10.78 2.81
N GLY A 48 3.17 9.64 2.49
CA GLY A 48 3.29 8.40 3.27
C GLY A 48 4.71 7.82 3.26
N THR A 49 5.42 7.96 2.14
CA THR A 49 6.80 7.49 1.98
C THR A 49 7.85 8.56 2.27
N TYR A 50 7.45 9.76 2.69
CA TYR A 50 8.39 10.84 2.99
C TYR A 50 9.32 10.47 4.15
N GLN A 51 10.64 10.53 3.93
CA GLN A 51 11.66 10.16 4.92
C GLN A 51 12.36 11.37 5.57
N GLY A 52 11.81 12.57 5.39
CA GLY A 52 12.40 13.82 5.87
C GLY A 52 13.13 14.62 4.79
N LYS A 53 13.62 15.80 5.17
CA LYS A 53 14.33 16.70 4.24
C LYS A 53 15.65 16.06 3.81
N GLU A 54 16.02 16.30 2.55
CA GLU A 54 17.23 15.75 1.92
C GLU A 54 18.49 15.86 2.80
N HIS A 55 18.76 17.04 3.36
CA HIS A 55 19.96 17.24 4.19
C HIS A 55 19.98 16.38 5.48
N HIS A 56 18.82 16.01 6.03
CA HIS A 56 18.73 15.10 7.18
C HIS A 56 18.96 13.65 6.74
N VAL A 57 18.34 13.25 5.63
CA VAL A 57 18.54 11.93 5.00
C VAL A 57 20.03 11.72 4.69
N GLN A 58 20.65 12.66 3.99
CA GLN A 58 22.07 12.60 3.66
C GLN A 58 22.98 12.55 4.89
N ARG A 59 22.68 13.34 5.93
CA ARG A 59 23.45 13.29 7.18
C ARG A 59 23.33 11.93 7.88
N HIS A 60 22.15 11.30 7.84
CA HIS A 60 21.93 9.97 8.39
C HIS A 60 22.73 8.92 7.61
N MET A 61 22.67 8.95 6.28
CA MET A 61 23.42 8.05 5.40
C MET A 61 24.94 8.23 5.51
N GLN A 62 25.44 9.46 5.64
CA GLN A 62 26.88 9.75 5.83
C GLN A 62 27.47 9.14 7.10
N ARG A 63 26.62 8.78 8.08
CA ARG A 63 27.03 8.05 9.30
C ARG A 63 27.08 6.53 9.09
N GLY A 64 26.86 6.05 7.86
CA GLY A 64 26.75 4.63 7.54
C GLY A 64 25.47 3.99 8.08
N GLN A 65 24.42 4.79 8.33
CA GLN A 65 23.15 4.29 8.85
C GLN A 65 22.12 4.15 7.74
N LEU A 66 21.36 3.06 7.78
CA LEU A 66 20.21 2.84 6.92
C LEU A 66 19.00 3.66 7.39
N LEU A 67 18.18 4.10 6.45
CA LEU A 67 16.88 4.71 6.69
C LEU A 67 15.88 3.68 7.24
N ALA A 68 14.76 4.16 7.77
CA ALA A 68 13.76 3.27 8.37
C ALA A 68 13.20 2.26 7.37
N ARG A 69 12.83 2.70 6.16
CA ARG A 69 12.29 1.81 5.12
C ARG A 69 13.33 0.85 4.57
N GLU A 70 14.58 1.29 4.40
CA GLU A 70 15.69 0.43 3.98
C GLU A 70 15.96 -0.68 5.01
N ARG A 71 15.86 -0.39 6.31
CA ARG A 71 15.97 -1.42 7.36
C ARG A 71 14.84 -2.43 7.31
N VAL A 72 13.61 -1.98 7.04
CA VAL A 72 12.46 -2.88 6.89
C VAL A 72 12.65 -3.77 5.67
N GLU A 73 13.03 -3.20 4.53
CA GLU A 73 13.29 -3.94 3.29
C GLU A 73 14.38 -5.00 3.46
N LEU A 74 15.48 -4.67 4.14
CA LEU A 74 16.56 -5.63 4.41
C LEU A 74 16.21 -6.69 5.45
N LEU A 75 15.23 -6.43 6.32
CA LEU A 75 14.77 -7.37 7.34
C LEU A 75 13.81 -8.42 6.76
N LEU A 76 13.03 -8.05 5.75
CA LEU A 76 12.03 -8.92 5.14
C LEU A 76 12.66 -10.00 4.26
N ASP A 77 12.01 -11.16 4.20
CA ASP A 77 12.36 -12.19 3.22
C ASP A 77 12.23 -11.60 1.79
N PRO A 78 13.16 -11.91 0.87
CA PRO A 78 13.06 -11.49 -0.52
C PRO A 78 11.72 -11.90 -1.16
N ASP A 79 11.14 -10.99 -1.94
CA ASP A 79 9.84 -11.16 -2.61
C ASP A 79 8.64 -11.43 -1.67
N SER A 80 8.82 -11.25 -0.36
CA SER A 80 7.72 -11.40 0.60
C SER A 80 6.81 -10.17 0.63
N PRO A 81 5.49 -10.35 0.85
CA PRO A 81 4.58 -9.23 0.98
C PRO A 81 4.83 -8.47 2.29
N PHE A 82 4.70 -7.15 2.22
CA PHE A 82 4.68 -6.26 3.38
C PHE A 82 3.39 -5.46 3.42
N LEU A 83 2.64 -5.59 4.52
CA LEU A 83 1.47 -4.78 4.79
C LEU A 83 1.86 -3.62 5.71
N GLU A 84 2.05 -2.44 5.13
CA GLU A 84 2.33 -1.23 5.89
C GLU A 84 1.08 -0.74 6.66
N LEU A 85 1.30 -0.31 7.90
CA LEU A 85 0.25 0.15 8.80
C LEU A 85 0.31 1.66 8.99
N LEU A 86 -0.83 2.31 8.75
CA LEU A 86 -1.07 3.73 9.03
C LEU A 86 -0.04 4.73 8.42
N PRO A 87 0.38 4.58 7.15
CA PRO A 87 1.40 5.46 6.53
C PRO A 87 0.97 6.93 6.47
N LEU A 88 -0.33 7.24 6.53
CA LEU A 88 -0.87 8.59 6.54
C LEU A 88 -1.32 9.07 7.94
N ALA A 89 -0.89 8.40 9.01
CA ALA A 89 -1.16 8.88 10.37
C ALA A 89 -0.68 10.32 10.55
N GLY A 90 -1.55 11.18 11.09
CA GLY A 90 -1.23 12.61 11.30
C GLY A 90 -1.28 13.48 10.03
N TRP A 91 -1.64 12.93 8.86
CA TRP A 91 -1.79 13.73 7.64
C TRP A 91 -2.84 14.84 7.82
N GLY A 92 -2.47 16.07 7.44
CA GLY A 92 -3.33 17.26 7.57
C GLY A 92 -3.51 17.78 9.00
N GLN A 93 -2.77 17.25 9.99
CA GLN A 93 -2.84 17.71 11.37
C GLN A 93 -1.61 18.55 11.73
N ASP A 94 -1.84 19.74 12.28
CA ASP A 94 -0.77 20.65 12.67
C ASP A 94 0.10 20.05 13.79
N GLY A 95 1.42 20.15 13.64
CA GLY A 95 2.38 19.66 14.62
C GLY A 95 2.61 18.14 14.62
N MET A 96 1.97 17.39 13.72
CA MET A 96 2.24 15.97 13.52
C MET A 96 3.01 15.72 12.23
N THR A 97 3.96 14.78 12.30
CA THR A 97 4.62 14.23 11.12
C THR A 97 3.74 13.12 10.54
N VAL A 98 3.64 13.11 9.22
CA VAL A 98 2.96 12.04 8.48
C VAL A 98 3.62 10.69 8.81
N GLY A 99 2.82 9.64 8.99
CA GLY A 99 3.27 8.33 9.45
C GLY A 99 3.57 8.28 10.97
N GLY A 100 3.29 9.36 11.72
CA GLY A 100 3.54 9.39 13.17
C GLY A 100 5.01 9.22 13.55
N SER A 101 5.95 9.64 12.68
CA SER A 101 7.39 9.41 12.83
C SER A 101 7.81 7.93 12.89
N MET A 102 6.99 7.02 12.35
CA MET A 102 7.27 5.58 12.34
C MET A 102 7.03 4.96 10.97
N VAL A 103 7.68 3.83 10.73
CA VAL A 103 7.33 2.88 9.65
C VAL A 103 7.02 1.56 10.34
N ALA A 104 5.79 1.10 10.23
CA ALA A 104 5.30 -0.11 10.90
C ALA A 104 4.54 -0.99 9.92
N GLY A 105 4.60 -2.31 10.09
CA GLY A 105 3.88 -3.23 9.22
C GLY A 105 3.99 -4.69 9.61
N ILE A 106 3.31 -5.52 8.84
CA ILE A 106 3.30 -6.98 8.97
C ILE A 106 3.99 -7.56 7.74
N GLY A 107 5.02 -8.38 7.96
CA GLY A 107 5.76 -9.06 6.88
C GLY A 107 6.42 -10.35 7.37
N LEU A 108 7.05 -11.06 6.45
CA LEU A 108 7.67 -12.36 6.72
C LEU A 108 9.17 -12.21 6.99
N VAL A 109 9.66 -12.89 8.03
CA VAL A 109 11.08 -12.98 8.41
C VAL A 109 11.34 -14.42 8.84
N ARG A 110 12.28 -15.11 8.19
CA ARG A 110 12.63 -16.52 8.47
C ARG A 110 14.06 -16.72 8.95
#